data_AF-A0A964Q3Q2-F1
#
_entry.id   AF-A0A964Q3Q2-F1
#
_cell.length_a   1.000
_cell.length_b   1.000
_cell.length_c   1.000
_cell.angle_alpha   90.00
_cell.angle_beta   90.00
_cell.angle_gamma   90.00
#
_symmetry.space_group_name_H-M   'P 1'
#
loop_
_entity.id
_entity.type
_entity.pdbx_description
1 polymer ?
#
loop_
_entity_poly.entity_id
_entity_poly.type
_entity_poly.pdbx_seq_one_letter_code
_entity_poly.pdbx_strand_id
1 'polypeptide(L)'
;MFASLTFSRLWAAPLAVVLISCSTLSAQEKKNPWEGLKYQSAAKCSECHSLPKGNQLPSEDPNVKEPRAWDVVLLTEFSVWKTHDKHAQAYAVLVGPRGKRMGEILGQDVTKRETGCITCHAMANLGPYEAGGIDKLDGVSCGGCHGPSSNWMGPHAELSWREKSPKEKFALGLRDLRDAEVRSALCVSCHIGNADQGKIVTHAMFAAGHPPLPPIEIASFSKNQPQHWRDPKQVPYFKNATAKIKANYHLEEVELFQTKLALTGALVALRETVKLAADRADFQSPRPTELWPELFMDGKAPANKDAIANLARNSWPEIAMAHDDCFACHHDLKYPGFRQVRGFGFHLPGKEPMRVSPGRPILRAWPTALVLAALLAAEVPSTEMEEGLKDLLAACNERPFGSPALIRNAGIKVAQACDTALAALKTKKIDSAAGRKLTIELLKLYTQPGPNGKVVIPDYESARQVGAFLEVALDDLGHSKAKLPKGMDELVKILNLHPYQNRMARVKEVLAALGRAADNPMADFKDDFFAYLGDISSVSLLRKLEKNPNFLITMIRLDNSRFNQEMIKSPLVDTLQKLDDDENVISLKSIADYDPEVFRKTLEQIADELKAP
;
A
#
# COMPACT_ATOMS: atom_id res chain seq x y z
N MET A 1 -52.88 9.44 -67.23
CA MET A 1 -54.10 8.70 -66.86
C MET A 1 -53.75 7.79 -65.69
N PHE A 2 -54.47 7.93 -64.56
CA PHE A 2 -54.76 6.98 -63.48
C PHE A 2 -53.79 5.79 -63.21
N ALA A 3 -53.19 5.72 -62.01
CA ALA A 3 -53.64 4.90 -60.85
C ALA A 3 -52.88 3.54 -60.79
N SER A 4 -52.63 2.83 -59.69
CA SER A 4 -52.64 3.02 -58.22
C SER A 4 -52.10 1.70 -57.61
N LEU A 5 -51.69 1.71 -56.33
CA LEU A 5 -51.68 0.60 -55.33
C LEU A 5 -50.65 -0.56 -55.47
N THR A 6 -49.58 -0.55 -54.65
CA THR A 6 -49.38 -1.27 -53.34
C THR A 6 -49.12 -2.77 -53.43
N PHE A 7 -48.00 -3.23 -52.84
CA PHE A 7 -47.99 -4.33 -51.85
C PHE A 7 -46.68 -4.34 -51.03
N SER A 8 -46.87 -4.67 -49.76
CA SER A 8 -46.00 -4.62 -48.59
C SER A 8 -44.77 -5.53 -48.65
N ARG A 9 -43.61 -5.08 -48.13
CA ARG A 9 -42.49 -5.95 -47.76
C ARG A 9 -42.01 -5.65 -46.34
N LEU A 10 -41.99 -6.71 -45.53
CA LEU A 10 -41.40 -6.83 -44.20
C LEU A 10 -39.95 -6.36 -44.22
N TRP A 11 -39.59 -5.45 -43.30
CA TRP A 11 -38.21 -5.06 -43.03
C TRP A 11 -37.61 -5.98 -41.96
N ALA A 12 -36.55 -6.70 -42.32
CA ALA A 12 -35.55 -7.18 -41.38
C ALA A 12 -34.51 -6.08 -41.21
N ALA A 13 -34.33 -5.56 -39.99
CA ALA A 13 -33.31 -4.58 -39.66
C ALA A 13 -31.93 -5.25 -39.56
N PRO A 14 -30.84 -4.67 -40.12
CA PRO A 14 -29.50 -5.14 -39.86
C PRO A 14 -29.01 -4.63 -38.50
N LEU A 15 -28.34 -5.50 -37.73
CA LEU A 15 -27.64 -5.14 -36.50
C LEU A 15 -26.62 -4.03 -36.79
N ALA A 16 -26.83 -2.87 -36.18
CA ALA A 16 -25.82 -1.82 -36.11
C ALA A 16 -24.70 -2.26 -35.17
N VAL A 17 -23.52 -2.52 -35.73
CA VAL A 17 -22.25 -2.57 -34.99
C VAL A 17 -22.01 -1.18 -34.45
N VAL A 18 -22.24 -0.99 -33.14
CA VAL A 18 -21.86 0.23 -32.43
C VAL A 18 -20.34 0.24 -32.33
N LEU A 19 -19.70 0.91 -33.29
CA LEU A 19 -18.34 1.42 -33.13
C LEU A 19 -18.35 2.41 -31.97
N ILE A 20 -17.94 1.94 -30.80
CA ILE A 20 -17.68 2.82 -29.65
C ILE A 20 -16.48 3.68 -30.05
N SER A 21 -16.78 4.92 -30.44
CA SER A 21 -15.79 5.92 -30.78
C SER A 21 -14.84 6.12 -29.61
N CYS A 22 -13.55 5.97 -29.91
CA CYS A 22 -12.41 6.32 -29.08
C CYS A 22 -12.60 7.74 -28.52
N SER A 23 -13.04 7.82 -27.26
CA SER A 23 -12.93 9.06 -26.50
C SER A 23 -11.50 9.12 -26.01
N THR A 24 -10.74 10.02 -26.63
CA THR A 24 -9.55 10.61 -26.06
C THR A 24 -9.79 10.83 -24.56
N LEU A 25 -8.99 10.18 -23.70
CA LEU A 25 -8.74 10.69 -22.36
C LEU A 25 -8.05 12.04 -22.54
N SER A 26 -8.82 13.07 -22.88
CA SER A 26 -8.41 14.44 -22.64
C SER A 26 -8.20 14.49 -21.14
N ALA A 27 -7.01 14.93 -20.73
CA ALA A 27 -6.74 15.36 -19.38
C ALA A 27 -7.67 16.55 -19.05
N GLN A 28 -8.95 16.26 -18.84
CA GLN A 28 -9.82 17.12 -18.07
C GLN A 28 -9.21 17.07 -16.68
N GLU A 29 -8.59 18.16 -16.24
CA GLU A 29 -8.09 18.29 -14.88
C GLU A 29 -9.16 17.74 -13.95
N LYS A 30 -8.92 16.57 -13.35
CA LYS A 30 -9.82 16.01 -12.36
C LYS A 30 -9.76 16.97 -11.18
N LYS A 31 -10.72 17.90 -11.14
CA LYS A 31 -10.87 18.86 -10.06
C LYS A 31 -10.79 18.12 -8.74
N ASN A 32 -9.91 18.58 -7.84
CA ASN A 32 -9.75 17.94 -6.55
C ASN A 32 -11.13 17.89 -5.87
N PRO A 33 -11.66 16.69 -5.55
CA PRO A 33 -13.00 16.57 -4.98
C PRO A 33 -13.14 17.23 -3.61
N TRP A 34 -12.02 17.57 -2.98
CA TRP A 34 -11.94 18.25 -1.69
C TRP A 34 -11.32 19.64 -1.79
N GLU A 35 -11.37 20.26 -2.98
CA GLU A 35 -10.96 21.64 -3.14
C GLU A 35 -11.64 22.56 -2.10
N GLY A 36 -10.86 23.34 -1.38
CA GLY A 36 -11.32 24.22 -0.29
C GLY A 36 -11.44 23.56 1.09
N LEU A 37 -11.35 22.23 1.19
CA LEU A 37 -11.25 21.55 2.50
C LEU A 37 -9.83 21.62 3.04
N LYS A 38 -9.70 21.72 4.38
CA LYS A 38 -8.40 21.85 5.04
C LYS A 38 -8.04 20.57 5.78
N TYR A 39 -6.79 20.16 5.62
CA TYR A 39 -6.16 19.14 6.46
C TYR A 39 -5.73 19.76 7.79
N GLN A 40 -5.90 19.03 8.89
CA GLN A 40 -5.50 19.47 10.23
C GLN A 40 -4.39 18.57 10.76
N SER A 41 -3.54 19.12 11.62
CA SER A 41 -2.45 18.40 12.31
C SER A 41 -2.99 17.26 13.19
N ALA A 42 -2.14 16.27 13.48
CA ALA A 42 -2.48 15.16 14.37
C ALA A 42 -2.89 15.63 15.77
N ALA A 43 -2.39 16.79 16.23
CA ALA A 43 -2.78 17.41 17.50
C ALA A 43 -4.29 17.67 17.63
N LYS A 44 -5.01 17.90 16.51
CA LYS A 44 -6.47 18.05 16.55
C LYS A 44 -7.18 16.72 16.76
N CYS A 45 -6.63 15.64 16.20
CA CYS A 45 -7.16 14.30 16.41
C CYS A 45 -6.87 13.81 17.84
N SER A 46 -5.71 14.16 18.40
CA SER A 46 -5.28 13.72 19.74
C SER A 46 -6.17 14.23 20.88
N GLU A 47 -6.91 15.33 20.67
CA GLU A 47 -7.89 15.86 21.64
C GLU A 47 -8.94 14.81 22.03
N CYS A 48 -9.28 13.88 21.14
CA CYS A 48 -10.24 12.79 21.41
C CYS A 48 -9.64 11.38 21.25
N HIS A 49 -8.62 11.18 20.41
CA HIS A 49 -8.09 9.86 20.04
C HIS A 49 -6.82 9.44 20.79
N SER A 50 -6.50 10.09 21.91
CA SER A 50 -5.35 9.69 22.74
C SER A 50 -5.69 8.61 23.75
N LEU A 51 -6.83 8.73 24.42
CA LEU A 51 -7.36 7.75 25.37
C LEU A 51 -8.86 8.02 25.58
N PRO A 52 -9.74 7.00 25.60
CA PRO A 52 -11.16 7.17 25.91
C PRO A 52 -11.37 7.66 27.35
N LYS A 53 -12.33 8.57 27.55
CA LYS A 53 -12.67 9.15 28.86
C LYS A 53 -14.17 9.10 29.14
N GLY A 54 -14.53 8.97 30.42
CA GLY A 54 -15.92 9.09 30.88
C GLY A 54 -16.88 8.14 30.15
N ASN A 55 -17.91 8.69 29.52
CA ASN A 55 -18.93 7.92 28.78
C ASN A 55 -18.45 7.34 27.44
N GLN A 56 -17.20 7.60 27.03
CA GLN A 56 -16.60 6.98 25.85
C GLN A 56 -16.11 5.55 26.13
N LEU A 57 -15.72 5.26 27.38
CA LEU A 57 -15.21 3.96 27.82
C LEU A 57 -16.33 2.93 27.84
N PRO A 58 -16.07 1.63 27.61
CA PRO A 58 -17.08 0.57 27.69
C PRO A 58 -17.87 0.59 29.00
N SER A 59 -19.18 0.31 28.96
CA SER A 59 -19.98 0.25 30.20
C SER A 59 -19.49 -0.88 31.11
N GLU A 60 -19.36 -0.59 32.40
CA GLU A 60 -19.16 -1.63 33.43
C GLU A 60 -20.50 -2.30 33.81
N ASP A 61 -21.62 -1.61 33.58
CA ASP A 61 -22.96 -2.17 33.74
C ASP A 61 -23.37 -2.91 32.45
N PRO A 62 -23.56 -4.25 32.51
CA PRO A 62 -23.96 -5.05 31.34
C PRO A 62 -25.38 -4.74 30.86
N ASN A 63 -26.19 -4.01 31.63
CA ASN A 63 -27.54 -3.61 31.25
C ASN A 63 -27.60 -2.34 30.38
N VAL A 64 -26.51 -1.56 30.33
CA VAL A 64 -26.42 -0.39 29.46
C VAL A 64 -26.26 -0.86 28.02
N LYS A 65 -27.29 -0.59 27.21
CA LYS A 65 -27.33 -0.97 25.79
C LYS A 65 -26.92 0.14 24.84
N GLU A 66 -26.73 1.36 25.34
CA GLU A 66 -26.33 2.49 24.51
C GLU A 66 -24.90 2.31 24.00
N PRO A 67 -24.67 2.39 22.67
CA PRO A 67 -23.34 2.24 22.11
C PRO A 67 -22.46 3.41 22.52
N ARG A 68 -21.25 3.11 23.00
CA ARG A 68 -20.23 4.09 23.36
C ARG A 68 -19.22 4.23 22.25
N ALA A 69 -18.44 5.31 22.27
CA ALA A 69 -17.45 5.57 21.22
C ALA A 69 -16.44 4.41 21.07
N TRP A 70 -16.03 3.82 22.20
CA TRP A 70 -15.09 2.69 22.20
C TRP A 70 -15.64 1.44 21.49
N ASP A 71 -16.96 1.26 21.43
CA ASP A 71 -17.60 0.12 20.76
C ASP A 71 -17.45 0.18 19.23
N VAL A 72 -17.03 1.33 18.70
CA VAL A 72 -16.84 1.58 17.26
C VAL A 72 -15.37 1.81 16.92
N VAL A 73 -14.68 2.67 17.67
CA VAL A 73 -13.28 3.09 17.47
C VAL A 73 -12.50 2.88 18.77
N LEU A 74 -11.17 2.88 18.76
CA LEU A 74 -10.37 2.55 19.94
C LEU A 74 -10.18 3.75 20.88
N LEU A 75 -10.19 4.97 20.32
CA LEU A 75 -9.84 6.23 21.00
C LEU A 75 -8.41 6.25 21.59
N THR A 76 -7.56 5.32 21.14
CA THR A 76 -6.13 5.24 21.47
C THR A 76 -5.26 5.39 20.22
N GLU A 77 -5.87 5.72 19.08
CA GLU A 77 -5.22 5.71 17.76
C GLU A 77 -4.03 6.66 17.70
N PHE A 78 -4.15 7.85 18.29
CA PHE A 78 -3.05 8.81 18.33
C PHE A 78 -1.88 8.26 19.15
N SER A 79 -2.16 7.69 20.32
CA SER A 79 -1.13 7.13 21.19
C SER A 79 -0.40 5.95 20.53
N VAL A 80 -1.14 5.07 19.87
CA VAL A 80 -0.58 3.95 19.11
C VAL A 80 0.26 4.46 17.93
N TRP A 81 -0.27 5.38 17.13
CA TRP A 81 0.45 6.00 16.01
C TRP A 81 1.76 6.63 16.47
N LYS A 82 1.71 7.47 17.51
CA LYS A 82 2.86 8.27 17.93
C LYS A 82 3.99 7.44 18.54
N THR A 83 3.65 6.33 19.20
CA THR A 83 4.59 5.50 19.96
C THR A 83 5.13 4.30 19.18
N HIS A 84 4.33 3.76 18.26
CA HIS A 84 4.61 2.50 17.58
C HIS A 84 4.78 2.66 16.07
N ASP A 85 4.11 3.64 15.45
CA ASP A 85 4.10 3.77 13.99
C ASP A 85 5.36 4.47 13.47
N LYS A 86 5.99 3.87 12.44
CA LYS A 86 7.13 4.48 11.75
C LYS A 86 6.69 5.72 10.96
N HIS A 87 5.42 5.84 10.60
CA HIS A 87 4.84 7.03 9.95
C HIS A 87 5.02 8.31 10.79
N ALA A 88 4.84 8.23 12.11
CA ALA A 88 5.03 9.36 13.03
C ALA A 88 6.51 9.79 13.18
N GLN A 89 7.44 8.95 12.72
CA GLN A 89 8.89 9.18 12.77
C GLN A 89 9.46 9.59 11.40
N ALA A 90 8.63 9.62 10.35
CA ALA A 90 9.10 9.78 8.97
C ALA A 90 9.84 11.10 8.75
N TYR A 91 9.40 12.20 9.37
CA TYR A 91 10.12 13.48 9.30
C TYR A 91 11.45 13.45 10.06
N ALA A 92 11.51 12.81 11.24
CA ALA A 92 12.74 12.67 12.02
C ALA A 92 13.87 12.02 11.20
N VAL A 93 13.54 11.04 10.35
CA VAL A 93 14.50 10.35 9.47
C VAL A 93 15.16 11.30 8.49
N LEU A 94 14.42 12.30 7.95
CA LEU A 94 14.97 13.29 7.03
C LEU A 94 15.96 14.23 7.70
N VAL A 95 15.70 14.64 8.94
CA VAL A 95 16.58 15.53 9.71
C VAL A 95 17.66 14.77 10.50
N GLY A 96 17.63 13.44 10.46
CA GLY A 96 18.63 12.55 11.05
C GLY A 96 19.88 12.37 10.18
N PRO A 97 20.86 11.57 10.64
CA PRO A 97 22.15 11.40 9.97
C PRO A 97 22.04 10.94 8.50
N ARG A 98 21.17 9.96 8.20
CA ARG A 98 20.99 9.46 6.83
C ARG A 98 20.42 10.53 5.90
N GLY A 99 19.35 11.23 6.30
CA GLY A 99 18.73 12.26 5.49
C GLY A 99 19.66 13.44 5.22
N LYS A 100 20.46 13.86 6.22
CA LYS A 100 21.52 14.87 6.03
C LYS A 100 22.57 14.44 5.01
N ARG A 101 23.09 13.21 5.15
CA ARG A 101 24.06 12.64 4.19
C ARG A 101 23.49 12.58 2.77
N MET A 102 22.23 12.18 2.63
CA MET A 102 21.57 12.19 1.32
C MET A 102 21.48 13.60 0.74
N GLY A 103 21.09 14.60 1.56
CA GLY A 103 21.06 15.99 1.16
C GLY A 103 22.43 16.52 0.69
N GLU A 104 23.50 16.14 1.39
CA GLU A 104 24.88 16.47 0.99
C GLU A 104 25.27 15.85 -0.36
N ILE A 105 24.97 14.56 -0.58
CA ILE A 105 25.27 13.86 -1.84
C ILE A 105 24.46 14.44 -3.00
N LEU A 106 23.19 14.75 -2.77
CA LEU A 106 22.27 15.28 -3.79
C LEU A 106 22.42 16.79 -4.01
N GLY A 107 23.09 17.52 -3.11
CA GLY A 107 23.16 18.98 -3.15
C GLY A 107 21.83 19.67 -2.82
N GLN A 108 20.99 19.05 -1.98
CA GLN A 108 19.62 19.49 -1.70
C GLN A 108 19.30 19.57 -0.20
N ASP A 109 18.39 20.46 0.19
CA ASP A 109 17.75 20.44 1.51
C ASP A 109 16.52 19.53 1.48
N VAL A 110 16.68 18.30 1.97
CA VAL A 110 15.64 17.24 1.99
C VAL A 110 14.37 17.61 2.76
N THR A 111 14.36 18.74 3.48
CA THR A 111 13.18 19.25 4.20
C THR A 111 12.33 20.20 3.36
N LYS A 112 12.80 20.55 2.16
CA LYS A 112 12.10 21.45 1.24
C LYS A 112 11.15 20.69 0.31
N ARG A 113 10.02 21.31 -0.01
CA ARG A 113 8.94 20.69 -0.80
C ARG A 113 9.39 20.32 -2.20
N GLU A 114 10.18 21.18 -2.82
CA GLU A 114 10.73 21.04 -4.17
C GLU A 114 11.65 19.81 -4.35
N THR A 115 12.16 19.23 -3.26
CA THR A 115 13.00 18.02 -3.32
C THR A 115 12.21 16.72 -3.41
N GLY A 116 10.89 16.76 -3.16
CA GLY A 116 10.01 15.58 -3.18
C GLY A 116 10.09 14.68 -1.93
N CYS A 117 11.18 14.73 -1.14
CA CYS A 117 11.35 13.85 0.04
C CYS A 117 10.20 14.03 1.06
N ILE A 118 9.87 15.28 1.36
CA ILE A 118 8.86 15.64 2.36
C ILE A 118 7.42 15.34 1.91
N THR A 119 7.19 15.07 0.63
CA THR A 119 5.88 14.61 0.14
C THR A 119 5.50 13.26 0.74
N CYS A 120 6.45 12.31 0.75
CA CYS A 120 6.24 11.00 1.36
C CYS A 120 6.45 11.02 2.88
N HIS A 121 7.36 11.87 3.39
CA HIS A 121 7.75 11.85 4.79
C HIS A 121 6.97 12.82 5.70
N ALA A 122 6.28 13.82 5.14
CA ALA A 122 5.45 14.74 5.91
C ALA A 122 4.29 15.37 5.10
N MET A 123 3.81 14.67 4.06
CA MET A 123 2.58 14.97 3.32
C MET A 123 2.51 16.38 2.72
N ALA A 124 3.65 16.93 2.29
CA ALA A 124 3.74 18.29 1.75
C ALA A 124 2.83 18.55 0.54
N ASN A 125 2.40 17.51 -0.19
CA ASN A 125 1.50 17.63 -1.32
C ASN A 125 0.05 17.98 -0.96
N LEU A 126 -0.36 17.82 0.31
CA LEU A 126 -1.77 17.95 0.71
C LEU A 126 -2.20 19.39 1.04
N GLY A 127 -1.25 20.32 1.19
CA GLY A 127 -1.55 21.72 1.50
C GLY A 127 -0.34 22.46 2.08
N PRO A 128 -0.41 23.78 2.26
CA PRO A 128 0.63 24.53 2.95
C PRO A 128 0.68 24.18 4.44
N TYR A 129 1.88 24.26 5.02
CA TYR A 129 2.09 24.14 6.47
C TYR A 129 1.71 25.45 7.17
N GLU A 130 0.42 25.65 7.42
CA GLU A 130 -0.14 26.83 8.09
C GLU A 130 -0.53 26.55 9.54
N ALA A 131 -0.71 27.59 10.36
CA ALA A 131 -1.14 27.45 11.76
C ALA A 131 -2.53 26.77 11.84
N GLY A 132 -2.57 25.57 12.42
CA GLY A 132 -3.76 24.72 12.50
C GLY A 132 -4.01 23.81 11.29
N GLY A 133 -3.14 23.89 10.27
CA GLY A 133 -3.08 23.00 9.11
C GLY A 133 -2.23 21.74 9.37
N ILE A 134 -1.69 21.12 8.32
CA ILE A 134 -0.73 20.01 8.46
C ILE A 134 0.53 20.53 9.16
N ASP A 135 1.07 19.75 10.09
CA ASP A 135 2.38 19.99 10.69
C ASP A 135 3.40 19.00 10.09
N LYS A 136 4.47 19.52 9.49
CA LYS A 136 5.54 18.66 8.96
C LYS A 136 6.20 17.81 10.06
N LEU A 137 6.21 18.29 11.30
CA LEU A 137 6.80 17.57 12.43
C LEU A 137 5.97 16.35 12.85
N ASP A 138 4.72 16.23 12.38
CA ASP A 138 3.93 15.01 12.57
C ASP A 138 4.48 13.82 11.77
N GLY A 139 5.23 14.07 10.70
CA GLY A 139 5.53 13.04 9.70
C GLY A 139 4.28 12.69 8.88
N VAL A 140 4.06 11.41 8.60
CA VAL A 140 2.82 10.95 7.95
C VAL A 140 1.73 10.79 9.02
N SER A 141 0.76 11.68 8.99
CA SER A 141 -0.23 11.87 10.06
C SER A 141 -1.64 11.46 9.67
N CYS A 142 -2.59 11.56 10.61
CA CYS A 142 -3.98 11.14 10.46
C CYS A 142 -4.63 11.69 9.18
N GLY A 143 -4.42 12.98 8.87
CA GLY A 143 -4.99 13.63 7.69
C GLY A 143 -4.48 13.04 6.36
N GLY A 144 -3.25 12.53 6.33
CA GLY A 144 -2.69 11.83 5.17
C GLY A 144 -3.49 10.63 4.75
N CYS A 145 -4.00 9.88 5.74
CA CYS A 145 -4.78 8.67 5.52
C CYS A 145 -6.29 8.91 5.50
N HIS A 146 -6.81 9.72 6.42
CA HIS A 146 -8.25 9.94 6.58
C HIS A 146 -8.82 11.08 5.74
N GLY A 147 -8.00 11.94 5.14
CA GLY A 147 -8.44 13.07 4.33
C GLY A 147 -8.57 14.39 5.12
N PRO A 148 -8.98 15.49 4.46
CA PRO A 148 -9.09 16.80 5.08
C PRO A 148 -10.25 16.84 6.06
N SER A 149 -9.97 17.17 7.32
CA SER A 149 -10.91 17.04 8.43
C SER A 149 -11.75 18.27 8.72
N SER A 150 -11.52 19.40 8.04
CA SER A 150 -12.20 20.68 8.34
C SER A 150 -13.73 20.58 8.37
N ASN A 151 -14.33 19.71 7.56
CA ASN A 151 -15.79 19.58 7.46
C ASN A 151 -16.37 18.33 8.14
N TRP A 152 -15.54 17.39 8.59
CA TRP A 152 -16.00 16.20 9.31
C TRP A 152 -15.54 16.13 10.78
N MET A 153 -14.65 17.02 11.23
CA MET A 153 -14.15 17.03 12.62
C MET A 153 -15.28 17.12 13.66
N GLY A 154 -16.23 18.04 13.49
CA GLY A 154 -17.41 18.14 14.37
C GLY A 154 -18.39 16.98 14.16
N PRO A 155 -18.95 16.81 12.94
CA PRO A 155 -19.97 15.81 12.68
C PRO A 155 -19.57 14.37 13.00
N HIS A 156 -18.27 14.01 12.95
CA HIS A 156 -17.87 12.64 13.25
C HIS A 156 -18.00 12.25 14.72
N ALA A 157 -18.05 13.23 15.64
CA ALA A 157 -18.24 12.94 17.05
C ALA A 157 -19.69 12.48 17.34
N GLU A 158 -20.63 12.88 16.49
CA GLU A 158 -22.05 12.59 16.64
C GLU A 158 -22.40 11.11 16.39
N LEU A 159 -23.41 10.60 17.09
CA LEU A 159 -23.92 9.25 16.87
C LEU A 159 -24.49 9.09 15.45
N SER A 160 -25.15 10.13 14.93
CA SER A 160 -25.71 10.15 13.57
C SER A 160 -24.66 9.96 12.48
N TRP A 161 -23.37 10.22 12.76
CA TRP A 161 -22.27 9.92 11.86
C TRP A 161 -22.23 8.44 11.47
N ARG A 162 -22.61 7.56 12.40
CA ARG A 162 -22.50 6.11 12.19
C ARG A 162 -23.45 5.66 11.08
N GLU A 163 -24.54 6.37 10.89
CA GLU A 163 -25.58 6.12 9.89
C GLU A 163 -25.26 6.67 8.50
N LYS A 164 -24.24 7.53 8.35
CA LYS A 164 -23.84 8.12 7.07
C LYS A 164 -23.16 7.09 6.17
N SER A 165 -23.53 7.12 4.91
CA SER A 165 -22.88 6.34 3.85
C SER A 165 -21.44 6.83 3.61
N PRO A 166 -20.57 5.98 3.03
CA PRO A 166 -19.24 6.40 2.59
C PRO A 166 -19.25 7.63 1.69
N LYS A 167 -20.24 7.74 0.79
CA LYS A 167 -20.38 8.89 -0.13
C LYS A 167 -20.64 10.20 0.62
N GLU A 168 -21.51 10.18 1.63
CA GLU A 168 -21.78 11.35 2.47
C GLU A 168 -20.55 11.76 3.29
N LYS A 169 -19.83 10.77 3.84
CA LYS A 169 -18.59 11.01 4.59
C LYS A 169 -17.49 11.57 3.68
N PHE A 170 -17.37 11.05 2.47
CA PHE A 170 -16.44 11.52 1.44
C PHE A 170 -16.71 12.96 1.02
N ALA A 171 -17.98 13.34 0.85
CA ALA A 171 -18.36 14.72 0.52
C ALA A 171 -17.94 15.74 1.61
N LEU A 172 -17.74 15.26 2.84
CA LEU A 172 -17.23 16.07 3.95
C LEU A 172 -15.71 16.00 4.10
N GLY A 173 -15.00 15.20 3.29
CA GLY A 173 -13.54 15.07 3.31
C GLY A 173 -13.01 13.77 3.93
N LEU A 174 -13.87 12.84 4.37
CA LEU A 174 -13.39 11.57 4.95
C LEU A 174 -13.12 10.54 3.85
N ARG A 175 -11.87 10.08 3.73
CA ARG A 175 -11.50 8.97 2.86
C ARG A 175 -12.07 7.65 3.40
N ASP A 176 -12.68 6.86 2.52
CA ASP A 176 -13.16 5.54 2.87
C ASP A 176 -12.03 4.50 2.81
N LEU A 177 -11.30 4.35 3.92
CA LEU A 177 -10.23 3.35 4.05
C LEU A 177 -10.75 1.91 4.29
N ARG A 178 -12.07 1.70 4.32
CA ARG A 178 -12.65 0.35 4.36
C ARG A 178 -12.81 -0.23 2.96
N ASP A 179 -12.96 0.62 1.96
CA ASP A 179 -12.88 0.22 0.55
C ASP A 179 -11.44 -0.25 0.24
N ALA A 180 -11.31 -1.52 -0.14
CA ALA A 180 -10.02 -2.17 -0.36
C ALA A 180 -9.21 -1.50 -1.48
N GLU A 181 -9.86 -0.98 -2.52
CA GLU A 181 -9.19 -0.31 -3.63
C GLU A 181 -8.68 1.06 -3.19
N VAL A 182 -9.51 1.84 -2.50
CA VAL A 182 -9.15 3.15 -1.97
C VAL A 182 -7.98 3.04 -0.98
N ARG A 183 -8.04 2.07 -0.06
CA ARG A 183 -6.97 1.80 0.90
C ARG A 183 -5.67 1.39 0.20
N SER A 184 -5.75 0.44 -0.73
CA SER A 184 -4.59 -0.05 -1.47
C SER A 184 -3.93 1.08 -2.26
N ALA A 185 -4.72 1.87 -2.98
CA ALA A 185 -4.25 2.98 -3.81
C ALA A 185 -3.53 4.04 -2.97
N LEU A 186 -4.04 4.32 -1.77
CA LEU A 186 -3.37 5.23 -0.83
C LEU A 186 -1.99 4.70 -0.42
N CYS A 187 -1.89 3.45 0.01
CA CYS A 187 -0.63 2.86 0.47
C CYS A 187 0.43 2.85 -0.66
N VAL A 188 0.07 2.34 -1.84
CA VAL A 188 1.01 2.25 -2.97
C VAL A 188 1.40 3.62 -3.52
N SER A 189 0.61 4.68 -3.29
CA SER A 189 0.96 6.02 -3.76
C SER A 189 2.31 6.52 -3.22
N CYS A 190 2.72 6.06 -2.03
CA CYS A 190 4.05 6.32 -1.46
C CYS A 190 5.01 5.14 -1.64
N HIS A 191 4.52 3.90 -1.49
CA HIS A 191 5.36 2.69 -1.46
C HIS A 191 5.72 2.12 -2.84
N ILE A 192 5.02 2.53 -3.89
CA ILE A 192 5.40 2.32 -5.30
C ILE A 192 5.75 3.68 -5.92
N GLY A 193 4.90 4.66 -5.68
CA GLY A 193 5.06 6.03 -6.15
C GLY A 193 3.83 6.52 -6.90
N ASN A 194 3.72 7.84 -7.04
CA ASN A 194 2.68 8.51 -7.78
C ASN A 194 3.22 9.85 -8.30
N ALA A 195 3.47 9.91 -9.60
CA ALA A 195 4.10 11.07 -10.23
C ALA A 195 3.22 12.32 -10.14
N ASP A 196 1.92 12.15 -10.36
CA ASP A 196 0.91 13.21 -10.23
C ASP A 196 0.85 13.87 -8.84
N GLN A 197 1.28 13.17 -7.79
CA GLN A 197 1.32 13.67 -6.42
C GLN A 197 2.72 14.11 -5.99
N GLY A 198 3.73 14.04 -6.87
CA GLY A 198 5.13 14.31 -6.54
C GLY A 198 5.72 13.30 -5.55
N LYS A 199 5.22 12.06 -5.56
CA LYS A 199 5.67 10.95 -4.70
C LYS A 199 6.53 10.01 -5.51
N ILE A 200 7.79 10.38 -5.73
CA ILE A 200 8.72 9.61 -6.55
C ILE A 200 10.01 9.42 -5.76
N VAL A 201 10.54 8.19 -5.80
CA VAL A 201 11.93 7.92 -5.42
C VAL A 201 12.71 7.73 -6.70
N THR A 202 13.70 8.60 -6.95
CA THR A 202 14.49 8.58 -8.19
C THR A 202 15.68 7.64 -8.06
N HIS A 203 16.32 7.28 -9.17
CA HIS A 203 17.54 6.48 -9.15
C HIS A 203 18.69 7.21 -8.41
N ALA A 204 18.84 8.52 -8.61
CA ALA A 204 19.73 9.36 -7.79
C ALA A 204 19.45 9.27 -6.28
N MET A 205 18.18 9.22 -5.83
CA MET A 205 17.85 9.06 -4.41
C MET A 205 18.30 7.69 -3.87
N PHE A 206 18.14 6.61 -4.64
CA PHE A 206 18.67 5.29 -4.26
C PHE A 206 20.20 5.33 -4.17
N ALA A 207 20.88 5.92 -5.15
CA ALA A 207 22.33 6.08 -5.14
C ALA A 207 22.85 6.89 -3.95
N ALA A 208 22.09 7.90 -3.50
CA ALA A 208 22.40 8.70 -2.31
C ALA A 208 22.15 7.95 -0.98
N GLY A 209 21.49 6.79 -1.00
CA GLY A 209 21.27 5.94 0.17
C GLY A 209 19.82 5.86 0.65
N HIS A 210 18.83 6.20 -0.18
CA HIS A 210 17.43 5.87 0.12
C HIS A 210 17.29 4.34 0.24
N PRO A 211 16.70 3.79 1.31
CA PRO A 211 16.44 2.36 1.40
C PRO A 211 15.56 1.88 0.24
N PRO A 212 15.75 0.66 -0.30
CA PRO A 212 14.85 0.13 -1.32
C PRO A 212 13.42 0.08 -0.77
N LEU A 213 12.45 0.50 -1.58
CA LEU A 213 11.03 0.35 -1.23
C LEU A 213 10.68 -1.15 -1.36
N PRO A 214 10.34 -1.84 -0.25
CA PRO A 214 10.08 -3.28 -0.30
C PRO A 214 8.77 -3.56 -1.05
N PRO A 215 8.64 -4.76 -1.66
CA PRO A 215 7.38 -5.19 -2.26
C PRO A 215 6.30 -5.33 -1.16
N ILE A 216 5.08 -4.89 -1.46
CA ILE A 216 3.97 -4.85 -0.50
C ILE A 216 2.79 -5.70 -0.96
N GLU A 217 2.47 -6.72 -0.17
CA GLU A 217 1.15 -7.36 -0.21
C GLU A 217 0.29 -6.60 0.82
N ILE A 218 -0.79 -5.97 0.37
CA ILE A 218 -1.48 -4.92 1.14
C ILE A 218 -2.06 -5.40 2.48
N ALA A 219 -2.58 -6.64 2.55
CA ALA A 219 -3.21 -7.15 3.76
C ALA A 219 -2.16 -7.43 4.85
N SER A 220 -1.11 -8.20 4.53
CA SER A 220 0.00 -8.49 5.44
C SER A 220 0.81 -7.22 5.78
N PHE A 221 1.04 -6.32 4.81
CA PHE A 221 1.71 -5.05 5.07
C PHE A 221 0.89 -4.15 6.00
N SER A 222 -0.44 -4.14 5.85
CA SER A 222 -1.35 -3.45 6.78
C SER A 222 -1.29 -4.05 8.19
N LYS A 223 -1.20 -5.38 8.32
CA LYS A 223 -1.01 -6.05 9.63
C LYS A 223 0.34 -5.70 10.27
N ASN A 224 1.35 -5.34 9.46
CA ASN A 224 2.66 -4.88 9.93
C ASN A 224 2.68 -3.40 10.34
N GLN A 225 1.66 -2.60 10.06
CA GLN A 225 1.48 -1.32 10.74
C GLN A 225 0.89 -1.58 12.13
N PRO A 226 1.21 -0.79 13.16
CA PRO A 226 0.49 -0.92 14.42
C PRO A 226 -1.00 -0.72 14.16
N GLN A 227 -1.78 -1.75 14.50
CA GLN A 227 -3.22 -1.66 14.39
C GLN A 227 -3.73 -0.60 15.37
N HIS A 228 -4.17 0.50 14.80
CA HIS A 228 -4.96 1.54 15.46
C HIS A 228 -6.41 1.50 14.94
N TRP A 229 -6.83 0.33 14.46
CA TRP A 229 -8.20 -0.03 14.10
C TRP A 229 -8.42 -1.48 14.54
N ARG A 230 -9.67 -1.90 14.71
CA ARG A 230 -10.01 -3.31 14.93
C ARG A 230 -10.28 -3.99 13.61
N ASP A 231 -9.98 -5.29 13.55
CA ASP A 231 -10.58 -6.13 12.52
C ASP A 231 -12.11 -5.97 12.59
N PRO A 232 -12.81 -5.80 11.45
CA PRO A 232 -14.26 -5.65 11.44
C PRO A 232 -15.02 -6.72 12.25
N LYS A 233 -14.53 -7.97 12.28
CA LYS A 233 -15.12 -9.06 13.09
C LYS A 233 -15.07 -8.80 14.60
N GLN A 234 -14.12 -7.98 15.03
CA GLN A 234 -13.86 -7.66 16.43
C GLN A 234 -14.51 -6.36 16.90
N VAL A 235 -15.12 -5.57 16.00
CA VAL A 235 -15.80 -4.32 16.37
C VAL A 235 -17.14 -4.62 17.06
N PRO A 236 -17.32 -4.26 18.35
CA PRO A 236 -18.56 -4.56 19.08
C PRO A 236 -19.83 -4.05 18.38
N TYR A 237 -19.78 -2.83 17.83
CA TYR A 237 -20.90 -2.20 17.13
C TYR A 237 -21.37 -2.98 15.88
N PHE A 238 -20.53 -3.81 15.27
CA PHE A 238 -20.87 -4.54 14.04
C PHE A 238 -21.57 -5.88 14.27
N LYS A 239 -21.57 -6.43 15.49
CA LYS A 239 -22.13 -7.76 15.79
C LYS A 239 -23.60 -7.91 15.38
N ASN A 240 -24.40 -6.85 15.54
CA ASN A 240 -25.82 -6.82 15.20
C ASN A 240 -26.15 -5.73 14.17
N ALA A 241 -25.21 -5.44 13.26
CA ALA A 241 -25.38 -4.40 12.25
C ALA A 241 -26.62 -4.64 11.36
N THR A 242 -27.42 -3.60 11.16
CA THR A 242 -28.52 -3.60 10.19
C THR A 242 -27.97 -3.73 8.76
N ALA A 243 -28.83 -4.09 7.79
CA ALA A 243 -28.41 -4.18 6.38
C ALA A 243 -27.79 -2.87 5.87
N LYS A 244 -28.34 -1.72 6.30
CA LYS A 244 -27.80 -0.39 5.98
C LYS A 244 -26.40 -0.20 6.55
N ILE A 245 -26.16 -0.58 7.81
CA ILE A 245 -24.84 -0.49 8.42
C ILE A 245 -23.86 -1.46 7.74
N LYS A 246 -24.29 -2.67 7.39
CA LYS A 246 -23.43 -3.61 6.64
C LYS A 246 -22.95 -2.98 5.33
N ALA A 247 -23.85 -2.42 4.54
CA ALA A 247 -23.52 -1.70 3.31
C ALA A 247 -22.64 -0.47 3.52
N ASN A 248 -22.93 0.33 4.55
CA ASN A 248 -22.17 1.55 4.82
C ASN A 248 -20.73 1.30 5.30
N TYR A 249 -20.41 0.10 5.79
CA TYR A 249 -19.10 -0.25 6.35
C TYR A 249 -18.42 -1.42 5.64
N HIS A 250 -18.95 -1.86 4.48
CA HIS A 250 -18.41 -2.97 3.67
C HIS A 250 -18.33 -4.29 4.46
N LEU A 251 -19.38 -4.64 5.19
CA LEU A 251 -19.39 -5.81 6.09
C LEU A 251 -19.99 -7.08 5.46
N GLU A 252 -20.46 -7.02 4.21
CA GLU A 252 -21.05 -8.17 3.51
C GLU A 252 -20.06 -9.32 3.28
N GLU A 253 -18.77 -9.01 3.32
CA GLU A 253 -17.65 -9.92 3.04
C GLU A 253 -16.64 -9.96 4.19
N VAL A 254 -17.13 -9.67 5.40
CA VAL A 254 -16.31 -9.56 6.60
C VAL A 254 -15.44 -10.80 6.85
N GLU A 255 -15.91 -11.97 6.42
CA GLU A 255 -15.20 -13.24 6.64
C GLU A 255 -13.89 -13.37 5.86
N LEU A 256 -13.86 -12.96 4.60
CA LEU A 256 -12.67 -13.04 3.74
C LEU A 256 -12.15 -11.64 3.37
N PHE A 257 -12.33 -10.68 4.27
CA PHE A 257 -11.98 -9.29 4.04
C PHE A 257 -10.49 -9.11 3.71
N GLN A 258 -9.60 -9.80 4.43
CA GLN A 258 -8.16 -9.67 4.20
C GLN A 258 -7.74 -10.33 2.89
N THR A 259 -8.34 -11.47 2.55
CA THR A 259 -8.16 -12.16 1.26
C THR A 259 -8.57 -11.26 0.10
N LYS A 260 -9.75 -10.62 0.17
CA LYS A 260 -10.21 -9.69 -0.87
C LYS A 260 -9.34 -8.44 -0.93
N LEU A 261 -8.87 -7.93 0.22
CA LEU A 261 -7.92 -6.82 0.28
C LEU A 261 -6.59 -7.18 -0.40
N ALA A 262 -6.08 -8.40 -0.21
CA ALA A 262 -4.84 -8.85 -0.84
C ALA A 262 -4.96 -8.93 -2.37
N LEU A 263 -6.05 -9.51 -2.89
CA LEU A 263 -6.30 -9.62 -4.33
C LEU A 263 -6.53 -8.25 -4.98
N THR A 264 -7.30 -7.39 -4.32
CA THR A 264 -7.50 -5.99 -4.75
C THR A 264 -6.17 -5.24 -4.76
N GLY A 265 -5.38 -5.42 -3.70
CA GLY A 265 -4.06 -4.84 -3.54
C GLY A 265 -3.10 -5.24 -4.66
N ALA A 266 -3.13 -6.50 -5.12
CA ALA A 266 -2.31 -6.98 -6.24
C ALA A 266 -2.65 -6.25 -7.55
N LEU A 267 -3.94 -6.13 -7.89
CA LEU A 267 -4.38 -5.40 -9.09
C LEU A 267 -4.03 -3.92 -9.00
N VAL A 268 -4.23 -3.29 -7.83
CA VAL A 268 -3.87 -1.89 -7.61
C VAL A 268 -2.35 -1.67 -7.67
N ALA A 269 -1.55 -2.56 -7.11
CA ALA A 269 -0.09 -2.48 -7.18
C ALA A 269 0.40 -2.53 -8.62
N LEU A 270 -0.13 -3.45 -9.44
CA LEU A 270 0.21 -3.50 -10.87
C LEU A 270 -0.25 -2.22 -11.59
N ARG A 271 -1.51 -1.81 -11.38
CA ARG A 271 -2.08 -0.59 -11.97
C ARG A 271 -1.23 0.65 -11.69
N GLU A 272 -0.89 0.89 -10.42
CA GLU A 272 -0.13 2.09 -10.05
C GLU A 272 1.34 2.01 -10.47
N THR A 273 1.92 0.80 -10.55
CA THR A 273 3.28 0.61 -11.12
C THR A 273 3.32 1.02 -12.60
N VAL A 274 2.37 0.54 -13.41
CA VAL A 274 2.35 0.87 -14.85
C VAL A 274 1.90 2.30 -15.12
N LYS A 275 1.06 2.88 -14.25
CA LYS A 275 0.70 4.31 -14.32
C LYS A 275 1.88 5.21 -14.00
N LEU A 276 2.64 4.91 -12.95
CA LEU A 276 3.87 5.64 -12.63
C LEU A 276 4.83 5.66 -13.83
N ALA A 277 5.02 4.52 -14.50
CA ALA A 277 5.84 4.42 -15.70
C ALA A 277 5.25 5.20 -16.88
N ALA A 278 3.94 5.10 -17.10
CA ALA A 278 3.26 5.81 -18.19
C ALA A 278 3.30 7.34 -18.00
N ASP A 279 3.07 7.83 -16.79
CA ASP A 279 3.12 9.24 -16.44
C ASP A 279 4.54 9.78 -16.66
N ARG A 280 5.56 9.06 -16.20
CA ARG A 280 6.98 9.46 -16.37
C ARG A 280 7.47 9.37 -17.81
N ALA A 281 6.81 8.59 -18.65
CA ALA A 281 7.06 8.52 -20.09
C ALA A 281 6.26 9.56 -20.91
N ASP A 282 5.34 10.30 -20.29
CA ASP A 282 4.52 11.32 -20.95
C ASP A 282 5.19 12.69 -21.01
N PHE A 283 6.04 12.87 -22.01
CA PHE A 283 6.71 14.15 -22.27
C PHE A 283 5.78 15.25 -22.82
N GLN A 284 4.49 14.98 -22.95
CA GLN A 284 3.47 15.96 -23.35
C GLN A 284 2.56 16.34 -22.18
N SER A 285 2.86 15.86 -20.96
CA SER A 285 2.06 16.16 -19.77
C SER A 285 1.90 17.68 -19.55
N PRO A 286 0.67 18.16 -19.27
CA PRO A 286 0.44 19.56 -18.94
C PRO A 286 1.04 19.97 -17.58
N ARG A 287 1.47 19.01 -16.76
CA ARG A 287 2.04 19.18 -15.41
C ARG A 287 3.43 18.51 -15.32
N PRO A 288 4.45 19.04 -16.00
CA PRO A 288 5.74 18.37 -16.13
C PRO A 288 6.64 18.48 -14.88
N THR A 289 6.39 19.44 -14.00
CA THR A 289 7.24 19.71 -12.83
C THR A 289 7.15 18.61 -11.78
N GLU A 290 5.96 18.02 -11.61
CA GLU A 290 5.69 16.97 -10.63
C GLU A 290 6.24 15.60 -11.06
N LEU A 291 6.44 15.39 -12.36
CA LEU A 291 6.77 14.07 -12.93
C LEU A 291 8.24 13.68 -12.81
N TRP A 292 9.15 14.66 -12.81
CA TRP A 292 10.60 14.42 -12.89
C TRP A 292 11.38 15.29 -11.90
N PRO A 293 11.25 15.06 -10.58
CA PRO A 293 11.97 15.81 -9.55
C PRO A 293 13.49 15.75 -9.72
N GLU A 294 14.04 14.69 -10.32
CA GLU A 294 15.45 14.54 -10.65
C GLU A 294 16.01 15.67 -11.53
N LEU A 295 15.18 16.28 -12.37
CA LEU A 295 15.59 17.37 -13.27
C LEU A 295 15.80 18.70 -12.54
N PHE A 296 15.43 18.77 -11.26
CA PHE A 296 15.56 19.94 -10.42
C PHE A 296 16.62 19.75 -9.33
N MET A 297 17.34 18.62 -9.33
CA MET A 297 18.29 18.28 -8.27
C MET A 297 19.58 19.09 -8.30
N ASP A 298 20.01 19.58 -9.47
CA ASP A 298 21.25 20.36 -9.63
C ASP A 298 21.11 21.86 -9.30
N GLY A 299 19.93 22.27 -8.80
CA GLY A 299 19.61 23.66 -8.49
C GLY A 299 19.37 24.55 -9.72
N LYS A 300 19.40 24.00 -10.94
CA LYS A 300 19.14 24.74 -12.18
C LYS A 300 17.77 24.36 -12.74
N ALA A 301 16.73 24.93 -12.15
CA ALA A 301 15.37 24.71 -12.63
C ALA A 301 15.24 25.07 -14.13
N PRO A 302 14.72 24.16 -14.97
CA PRO A 302 14.48 24.47 -16.37
C PRO A 302 13.50 25.64 -16.52
N ALA A 303 13.74 26.50 -17.51
CA ALA A 303 13.08 27.81 -17.61
C ALA A 303 11.57 27.76 -17.88
N ASN A 304 11.07 26.71 -18.55
CA ASN A 304 9.67 26.56 -18.92
C ASN A 304 9.31 25.08 -19.17
N LYS A 305 8.01 24.80 -19.39
CA LYS A 305 7.49 23.44 -19.62
C LYS A 305 8.16 22.72 -20.79
N ASP A 306 8.43 23.42 -21.89
CA ASP A 306 9.09 22.83 -23.06
C ASP A 306 10.54 22.44 -22.77
N ALA A 307 11.25 23.27 -21.99
CA ALA A 307 12.59 22.97 -21.52
C ALA A 307 12.62 21.74 -20.59
N ILE A 308 11.65 21.64 -19.67
CA ILE A 308 11.48 20.45 -18.81
C ILE A 308 11.27 19.20 -19.68
N ALA A 309 10.33 19.24 -20.62
CA ALA A 309 10.02 18.10 -21.49
C ALA A 309 11.20 17.69 -22.40
N ASN A 310 11.97 18.65 -22.91
CA ASN A 310 13.19 18.37 -23.68
C ASN A 310 14.28 17.72 -22.82
N LEU A 311 14.50 18.24 -21.61
CA LEU A 311 15.46 17.67 -20.69
C LEU A 311 15.04 16.26 -20.24
N ALA A 312 13.75 16.04 -19.99
CA ALA A 312 13.20 14.74 -19.67
C ALA A 312 13.44 13.72 -20.81
N ARG A 313 13.20 14.12 -22.06
CA ARG A 313 13.50 13.27 -23.24
C ARG A 313 14.97 12.85 -23.27
N ASN A 314 15.88 13.78 -23.03
CA ASN A 314 17.33 13.51 -23.04
C ASN A 314 17.78 12.69 -21.82
N SER A 315 17.04 12.78 -20.71
CA SER A 315 17.35 12.09 -19.45
C SER A 315 16.56 10.79 -19.28
N TRP A 316 15.86 10.32 -20.32
CA TRP A 316 15.01 9.13 -20.25
C TRP A 316 15.67 7.91 -19.59
N PRO A 317 16.94 7.56 -19.89
CA PRO A 317 17.60 6.45 -19.20
C PRO A 317 17.55 6.55 -17.67
N GLU A 318 17.83 7.73 -17.10
CA GLU A 318 17.78 7.96 -15.65
C GLU A 318 16.33 7.94 -15.12
N ILE A 319 15.40 8.51 -15.89
CA ILE A 319 13.97 8.57 -15.53
C ILE A 319 13.37 7.16 -15.44
N ALA A 320 13.69 6.31 -16.42
CA ALA A 320 13.19 4.94 -16.50
C ALA A 320 13.64 4.10 -15.29
N MET A 321 14.89 4.25 -14.87
CA MET A 321 15.47 3.48 -13.77
C MET A 321 14.75 3.66 -12.42
N ALA A 322 14.01 4.76 -12.22
CA ALA A 322 13.25 5.00 -10.98
C ALA A 322 12.14 3.98 -10.72
N HIS A 323 11.54 3.42 -11.78
CA HIS A 323 10.43 2.46 -11.70
C HIS A 323 10.80 1.06 -12.20
N ASP A 324 12.06 0.87 -12.60
CA ASP A 324 12.55 -0.40 -13.11
C ASP A 324 13.03 -1.34 -11.98
N ASP A 325 13.13 -2.62 -12.30
CA ASP A 325 13.70 -3.65 -11.45
C ASP A 325 15.23 -3.52 -11.43
N CYS A 326 15.77 -2.98 -10.32
CA CYS A 326 17.22 -2.87 -10.12
C CYS A 326 17.93 -4.23 -10.26
N PHE A 327 17.30 -5.34 -9.86
CA PHE A 327 17.88 -6.68 -9.96
C PHE A 327 17.92 -7.21 -11.39
N ALA A 328 17.19 -6.59 -12.34
CA ALA A 328 17.27 -6.91 -13.77
C ALA A 328 18.57 -6.42 -14.42
N CYS A 329 19.35 -5.57 -13.74
CA CYS A 329 20.70 -5.17 -14.15
C CYS A 329 21.76 -5.57 -13.10
N HIS A 330 21.42 -5.49 -11.81
CA HIS A 330 22.26 -5.95 -10.70
C HIS A 330 21.94 -7.41 -10.37
N HIS A 331 22.25 -8.29 -11.32
CA HIS A 331 21.99 -9.71 -11.17
C HIS A 331 22.72 -10.28 -9.95
N ASP A 332 22.14 -11.33 -9.38
CA ASP A 332 22.89 -12.20 -8.48
C ASP A 332 24.10 -12.79 -9.25
N LEU A 333 25.31 -12.58 -8.73
CA LEU A 333 26.56 -13.05 -9.33
C LEU A 333 26.80 -14.55 -9.13
N LYS A 334 25.82 -15.29 -8.57
CA LYS A 334 25.88 -16.74 -8.45
C LYS A 334 25.80 -17.44 -9.82
N TYR A 335 26.79 -18.27 -10.12
CA TYR A 335 26.82 -19.15 -11.27
C TYR A 335 27.05 -20.61 -10.85
N PRO A 336 26.20 -21.56 -11.28
CA PRO A 336 24.93 -21.36 -11.98
C PRO A 336 23.86 -20.74 -11.05
N GLY A 337 22.98 -19.89 -11.58
CA GLY A 337 21.93 -19.23 -10.79
C GLY A 337 20.52 -19.39 -11.39
N PHE A 338 19.50 -19.57 -10.54
CA PHE A 338 18.11 -19.75 -11.00
C PHE A 338 17.60 -18.55 -11.82
N ARG A 339 18.09 -17.33 -11.54
CA ARG A 339 17.74 -16.11 -12.28
C ARG A 339 18.15 -16.19 -13.75
N GLN A 340 19.25 -16.88 -14.08
CA GLN A 340 19.69 -17.10 -15.46
C GLN A 340 18.76 -18.09 -16.18
N VAL A 341 18.32 -19.14 -15.49
CA VAL A 341 17.37 -20.13 -16.03
C VAL A 341 16.00 -19.49 -16.24
N ARG A 342 15.51 -18.75 -15.24
CA ARG A 342 14.26 -18.00 -15.27
C ARG A 342 14.25 -16.93 -16.36
N GLY A 343 15.35 -16.19 -16.51
CA GLY A 343 15.41 -14.96 -17.28
C GLY A 343 14.72 -13.79 -16.56
N PHE A 344 14.70 -12.65 -17.25
CA PHE A 344 14.08 -11.41 -16.79
C PHE A 344 12.83 -11.12 -17.60
N GLY A 345 11.80 -10.58 -16.95
CA GLY A 345 10.58 -10.14 -17.60
C GLY A 345 9.33 -10.40 -16.76
N PHE A 346 8.17 -10.22 -17.38
CA PHE A 346 6.88 -10.39 -16.70
C PHE A 346 6.48 -11.85 -16.62
N HIS A 347 5.87 -12.23 -15.49
CA HIS A 347 5.42 -13.59 -15.26
C HIS A 347 3.99 -13.56 -14.75
N LEU A 348 3.08 -14.12 -15.53
CA LEU A 348 1.78 -14.55 -15.04
C LEU A 348 1.87 -16.06 -14.79
N PRO A 349 1.59 -16.53 -13.57
CA PRO A 349 1.75 -17.95 -13.26
C PRO A 349 0.77 -18.77 -14.11
N GLY A 350 1.17 -19.96 -14.57
CA GLY A 350 0.39 -20.76 -15.53
C GLY A 350 0.35 -20.23 -16.97
N LYS A 351 1.15 -19.21 -17.33
CA LYS A 351 1.27 -18.66 -18.70
C LYS A 351 2.71 -18.72 -19.22
N GLU A 352 2.88 -18.43 -20.52
CA GLU A 352 4.21 -18.33 -21.12
C GLU A 352 5.07 -17.25 -20.44
N PRO A 353 6.32 -17.54 -20.07
CA PRO A 353 7.25 -16.53 -19.58
C PRO A 353 7.49 -15.44 -20.62
N MET A 354 7.26 -14.18 -20.24
CA MET A 354 7.47 -13.02 -21.11
C MET A 354 8.88 -12.48 -20.88
N ARG A 355 9.87 -12.98 -21.62
CA ARG A 355 11.28 -12.66 -21.40
C ARG A 355 11.73 -11.40 -22.15
N VAL A 356 12.48 -10.54 -21.47
CA VAL A 356 13.20 -9.45 -22.13
C VAL A 356 14.56 -9.89 -22.66
N SER A 357 15.04 -9.14 -23.64
CA SER A 357 16.41 -9.25 -24.13
C SER A 357 17.40 -8.84 -23.03
N PRO A 358 18.57 -9.50 -22.92
CA PRO A 358 19.61 -9.08 -21.98
C PRO A 358 19.96 -7.59 -22.11
N GLY A 359 20.12 -6.90 -20.98
CA GLY A 359 20.41 -5.47 -20.94
C GLY A 359 19.20 -4.56 -21.25
N ARG A 360 17.98 -5.07 -21.09
CA ARG A 360 16.74 -4.26 -21.13
C ARG A 360 16.15 -4.16 -19.73
N PRO A 361 16.15 -2.96 -19.11
CA PRO A 361 15.40 -2.72 -17.89
C PRO A 361 13.91 -3.02 -18.09
N ILE A 362 13.27 -3.50 -17.02
CA ILE A 362 11.84 -3.79 -16.99
C ILE A 362 11.24 -3.13 -15.77
N LEU A 363 9.95 -2.80 -15.85
CA LEU A 363 9.18 -2.45 -14.66
C LEU A 363 9.23 -3.60 -13.66
N ARG A 364 9.16 -3.25 -12.37
CA ARG A 364 9.16 -4.22 -11.26
C ARG A 364 8.10 -5.30 -11.50
N ALA A 365 8.53 -6.56 -11.43
CA ALA A 365 7.69 -7.71 -11.79
C ALA A 365 6.84 -8.23 -10.63
N TRP A 366 7.24 -8.00 -9.37
CA TRP A 366 6.52 -8.52 -8.20
C TRP A 366 5.00 -8.22 -8.18
N PRO A 367 4.47 -7.10 -8.72
CA PRO A 367 3.02 -6.86 -8.73
C PRO A 367 2.24 -7.88 -9.57
N THR A 368 2.87 -8.62 -10.49
CA THR A 368 2.18 -9.60 -11.34
C THR A 368 1.90 -10.92 -10.62
N ALA A 369 2.54 -11.18 -9.47
CA ALA A 369 2.56 -12.48 -8.80
C ALA A 369 1.15 -13.02 -8.44
N LEU A 370 0.24 -12.13 -8.05
CA LEU A 370 -1.13 -12.48 -7.62
C LEU A 370 -2.22 -12.07 -8.61
N VAL A 371 -1.86 -11.44 -9.74
CA VAL A 371 -2.83 -10.88 -10.69
C VAL A 371 -3.74 -11.96 -11.28
N LEU A 372 -3.20 -13.14 -11.62
CA LEU A 372 -4.04 -14.20 -12.15
C LEU A 372 -5.01 -14.76 -11.11
N ALA A 373 -4.62 -14.83 -9.84
CA ALA A 373 -5.53 -15.20 -8.76
C ALA A 373 -6.64 -14.15 -8.59
N ALA A 374 -6.30 -12.86 -8.67
CA ALA A 374 -7.29 -11.79 -8.61
C ALA A 374 -8.27 -11.83 -9.80
N LEU A 375 -7.79 -12.14 -11.02
CA LEU A 375 -8.62 -12.32 -12.20
C LEU A 375 -9.55 -13.54 -12.08
N LEU A 376 -9.06 -14.66 -11.53
CA LEU A 376 -9.88 -15.84 -11.23
C LEU A 376 -10.98 -15.52 -10.22
N ALA A 377 -10.66 -14.78 -9.15
CA ALA A 377 -11.64 -14.34 -8.16
C ALA A 377 -12.66 -13.35 -8.73
N ALA A 378 -12.24 -12.51 -9.68
CA ALA A 378 -13.09 -11.56 -10.38
C ALA A 378 -13.95 -12.22 -11.49
N GLU A 379 -13.63 -13.46 -11.87
CA GLU A 379 -14.16 -14.15 -13.05
C GLU A 379 -13.92 -13.36 -14.37
N VAL A 380 -12.75 -12.73 -14.47
CA VAL A 380 -12.33 -11.96 -15.65
C VAL A 380 -11.28 -12.75 -16.44
N PRO A 381 -11.45 -12.92 -17.77
CA PRO A 381 -10.44 -13.57 -18.61
C PRO A 381 -9.08 -12.84 -18.56
N SER A 382 -7.98 -13.60 -18.62
CA SER A 382 -6.63 -13.03 -18.57
C SER A 382 -6.14 -12.41 -19.88
N THR A 383 -6.91 -12.51 -20.97
CA THR A 383 -6.49 -12.12 -22.33
C THR A 383 -5.99 -10.67 -22.40
N GLU A 384 -6.79 -9.70 -21.94
CA GLU A 384 -6.42 -8.28 -21.98
C GLU A 384 -5.18 -7.98 -21.14
N MET A 385 -5.05 -8.64 -19.98
CA MET A 385 -3.87 -8.52 -19.13
C MET A 385 -2.62 -9.08 -19.81
N GLU A 386 -2.74 -10.26 -20.43
CA GLU A 386 -1.64 -10.91 -21.15
C GLU A 386 -1.18 -10.08 -22.35
N GLU A 387 -2.13 -9.54 -23.12
CA GLU A 387 -1.82 -8.68 -24.27
C GLU A 387 -1.16 -7.37 -23.82
N GLY A 388 -1.69 -6.71 -22.79
CA GLY A 388 -1.08 -5.49 -22.26
C GLY A 388 0.35 -5.72 -21.75
N LEU A 389 0.59 -6.82 -21.04
CA LEU A 389 1.95 -7.17 -20.58
C LEU A 389 2.89 -7.54 -21.73
N LYS A 390 2.39 -8.17 -22.81
CA LYS A 390 3.17 -8.42 -24.03
C LYS A 390 3.54 -7.13 -24.76
N ASP A 391 2.60 -6.19 -24.86
CA ASP A 391 2.84 -4.87 -25.46
C ASP A 391 3.89 -4.10 -24.63
N LEU A 392 3.79 -4.17 -23.31
CA LEU A 392 4.75 -3.56 -22.39
C LEU A 392 6.14 -4.21 -22.51
N LEU A 393 6.20 -5.54 -22.61
CA LEU A 393 7.44 -6.27 -22.88
C LEU A 393 8.08 -5.84 -24.20
N ALA A 394 7.30 -5.73 -25.27
CA ALA A 394 7.78 -5.26 -26.57
C ALA A 394 8.33 -3.83 -26.46
N ALA A 395 7.63 -2.95 -25.73
CA ALA A 395 8.07 -1.59 -25.47
C ALA A 395 9.41 -1.51 -24.72
N CYS A 396 9.62 -2.38 -23.72
CA CYS A 396 10.90 -2.51 -23.01
C CYS A 396 12.02 -3.04 -23.91
N ASN A 397 11.70 -3.95 -24.84
CA ASN A 397 12.68 -4.59 -25.72
C ASN A 397 13.15 -3.70 -26.88
N GLU A 398 12.30 -2.77 -27.34
CA GLU A 398 12.52 -1.92 -28.52
C GLU A 398 13.91 -1.28 -28.55
N ARG A 399 14.39 -0.79 -27.40
CA ARG A 399 15.72 -0.19 -27.25
C ARG A 399 16.17 -0.26 -25.77
N PRO A 400 17.45 -0.02 -25.45
CA PRO A 400 17.85 0.18 -24.05
C PRO A 400 16.94 1.20 -23.35
N PHE A 401 16.51 0.89 -22.12
CA PHE A 401 15.53 1.67 -21.34
C PHE A 401 14.13 1.80 -21.96
N GLY A 402 13.84 1.04 -23.03
CA GLY A 402 12.57 1.01 -23.72
C GLY A 402 12.20 2.31 -24.47
N SER A 403 11.11 2.24 -25.23
CA SER A 403 10.54 3.39 -25.92
C SER A 403 9.49 4.09 -25.04
N PRO A 404 9.67 5.37 -24.65
CA PRO A 404 8.75 6.09 -23.76
C PRO A 404 7.30 6.06 -24.28
N ALA A 405 7.10 6.37 -25.56
CA ALA A 405 5.76 6.39 -26.14
C ALA A 405 5.09 5.01 -26.12
N LEU A 406 5.84 3.94 -26.38
CA LEU A 406 5.31 2.58 -26.33
C LEU A 406 5.05 2.13 -24.89
N ILE A 407 5.94 2.46 -23.94
CA ILE A 407 5.77 2.18 -22.51
C ILE A 407 4.51 2.87 -21.98
N ARG A 408 4.31 4.15 -22.33
CA ARG A 408 3.12 4.91 -21.96
C ARG A 408 1.85 4.24 -22.45
N ASN A 409 1.79 3.90 -23.74
CA ASN A 409 0.59 3.31 -24.34
C ASN A 409 0.30 1.92 -23.77
N ALA A 410 1.32 1.07 -23.62
CA ALA A 410 1.18 -0.26 -23.03
C ALA A 410 0.82 -0.19 -21.55
N GLY A 411 1.41 0.75 -20.79
CA GLY A 411 1.09 0.97 -19.39
C GLY A 411 -0.36 1.41 -19.17
N ILE A 412 -0.88 2.29 -20.04
CA ILE A 412 -2.31 2.67 -20.05
C ILE A 412 -3.19 1.44 -20.31
N LYS A 413 -2.83 0.59 -21.29
CA LYS A 413 -3.59 -0.63 -21.60
C LYS A 413 -3.63 -1.60 -20.40
N VAL A 414 -2.49 -1.84 -19.75
CA VAL A 414 -2.43 -2.70 -18.54
C VAL A 414 -3.24 -2.08 -17.40
N ALA A 415 -3.16 -0.76 -17.19
CA ALA A 415 -3.95 -0.07 -16.17
C ALA A 415 -5.46 -0.23 -16.41
N GLN A 416 -5.92 -0.15 -17.66
CA GLN A 416 -7.33 -0.35 -18.03
C GLN A 416 -7.78 -1.81 -17.80
N ALA A 417 -6.91 -2.79 -18.06
CA ALA A 417 -7.19 -4.19 -17.73
C ALA A 417 -7.31 -4.39 -16.21
N CYS A 418 -6.45 -3.75 -15.41
CA CYS A 418 -6.58 -3.73 -13.95
C CYS A 418 -7.89 -3.08 -13.50
N ASP A 419 -8.27 -1.93 -14.06
CA ASP A 419 -9.52 -1.22 -13.69
C ASP A 419 -10.76 -2.08 -14.00
N THR A 420 -10.77 -2.79 -15.13
CA THR A 420 -11.83 -3.75 -15.48
C THR A 420 -11.91 -4.88 -14.45
N ALA A 421 -10.77 -5.46 -14.09
CA ALA A 421 -10.70 -6.52 -13.08
C ALA A 421 -11.11 -6.05 -11.68
N LEU A 422 -10.72 -4.84 -11.28
CA LEU A 422 -11.07 -4.22 -10.00
C LEU A 422 -12.58 -3.97 -9.91
N ALA A 423 -13.18 -3.42 -10.97
CA ALA A 423 -14.63 -3.19 -11.03
C ALA A 423 -15.42 -4.51 -10.88
N ALA A 424 -14.97 -5.58 -11.55
CA ALA A 424 -15.57 -6.91 -11.41
C ALA A 424 -15.37 -7.47 -9.99
N LEU A 425 -14.13 -7.51 -9.49
CA LEU A 425 -13.78 -8.04 -8.17
C LEU A 425 -14.54 -7.35 -7.03
N LYS A 426 -14.72 -6.02 -7.13
CA LYS A 426 -15.48 -5.24 -6.15
C LYS A 426 -16.88 -5.80 -5.92
N THR A 427 -17.55 -6.23 -6.99
CA THR A 427 -18.93 -6.77 -6.94
C THR A 427 -19.00 -8.25 -6.60
N LYS A 428 -17.87 -8.98 -6.67
CA LYS A 428 -17.81 -10.42 -6.42
C LYS A 428 -17.72 -10.72 -4.93
N LYS A 429 -18.67 -11.52 -4.45
CA LYS A 429 -18.66 -12.11 -3.12
C LYS A 429 -17.72 -13.31 -3.09
N ILE A 430 -16.76 -13.28 -2.17
CA ILE A 430 -15.86 -14.41 -1.90
C ILE A 430 -16.28 -15.00 -0.55
N ASP A 431 -16.97 -16.14 -0.59
CA ASP A 431 -17.26 -16.94 0.61
C ASP A 431 -16.13 -17.95 0.89
N SER A 432 -16.19 -18.66 2.01
CA SER A 432 -15.16 -19.62 2.41
C SER A 432 -14.91 -20.72 1.39
N ALA A 433 -15.95 -21.18 0.66
CA ALA A 433 -15.79 -22.20 -0.37
C ALA A 433 -15.03 -21.65 -1.58
N ALA A 434 -15.40 -20.45 -2.04
CA ALA A 434 -14.70 -19.73 -3.10
C ALA A 434 -13.26 -19.40 -2.69
N GLY A 435 -13.02 -18.95 -1.46
CA GLY A 435 -11.70 -18.65 -0.92
C GLY A 435 -10.79 -19.88 -0.85
N ARG A 436 -11.31 -21.03 -0.39
CA ARG A 436 -10.56 -22.29 -0.40
C ARG A 436 -10.22 -22.74 -1.82
N LYS A 437 -11.19 -22.68 -2.73
CA LYS A 437 -10.96 -23.00 -4.15
C LYS A 437 -9.87 -22.10 -4.74
N LEU A 438 -9.94 -20.79 -4.52
CA LEU A 438 -8.96 -19.83 -5.01
C LEU A 438 -7.56 -20.11 -4.47
N THR A 439 -7.45 -20.43 -3.18
CA THR A 439 -6.17 -20.78 -2.53
C THR A 439 -5.55 -22.02 -3.20
N ILE A 440 -6.35 -23.05 -3.45
CA ILE A 440 -5.91 -24.26 -4.15
C ILE A 440 -5.51 -23.96 -5.60
N GLU A 441 -6.28 -23.15 -6.32
CA GLU A 441 -5.94 -22.75 -7.69
C GLU A 441 -4.63 -21.95 -7.74
N LEU A 442 -4.40 -21.03 -6.80
CA LEU A 442 -3.11 -20.33 -6.70
C LEU A 442 -1.95 -21.31 -6.52
N LEU A 443 -2.08 -22.29 -5.63
CA LEU A 443 -1.03 -23.31 -5.43
C LEU A 443 -0.76 -24.08 -6.74
N LYS A 444 -1.82 -24.45 -7.48
CA LYS A 444 -1.65 -25.11 -8.79
C LYS A 444 -0.91 -24.24 -9.79
N LEU A 445 -1.22 -22.94 -9.86
CA LEU A 445 -0.57 -22.01 -10.78
C LEU A 445 0.96 -21.93 -10.61
N TYR A 446 1.46 -22.25 -9.40
CA TYR A 446 2.89 -22.24 -9.07
C TYR A 446 3.55 -23.63 -8.97
N THR A 447 2.76 -24.70 -8.94
CA THR A 447 3.28 -26.07 -8.77
C THR A 447 3.08 -26.94 -10.02
N GLN A 448 2.11 -26.62 -10.86
CA GLN A 448 1.80 -27.39 -12.06
C GLN A 448 2.36 -26.74 -13.33
N PRO A 449 2.72 -27.54 -14.34
CA PRO A 449 3.11 -27.01 -15.63
C PRO A 449 1.98 -26.21 -16.30
N GLY A 450 2.33 -25.07 -16.90
CA GLY A 450 1.42 -24.33 -17.78
C GLY A 450 1.27 -24.99 -19.16
N PRO A 451 0.60 -24.33 -20.12
CA PRO A 451 0.37 -24.86 -21.47
C PRO A 451 1.63 -25.27 -22.26
N ASN A 452 2.79 -24.68 -21.98
CA ASN A 452 4.10 -25.08 -22.54
C ASN A 452 4.79 -26.26 -21.84
N GLY A 453 4.17 -26.85 -20.82
CA GLY A 453 4.78 -27.90 -20.00
C GLY A 453 5.87 -27.40 -19.05
N LYS A 454 5.99 -26.09 -18.80
CA LYS A 454 6.93 -25.51 -17.83
C LYS A 454 6.21 -24.97 -16.60
N VAL A 455 6.85 -25.13 -15.44
CA VAL A 455 6.41 -24.51 -14.18
C VAL A 455 6.98 -23.10 -14.10
N VAL A 456 6.22 -22.16 -13.54
CA VAL A 456 6.68 -20.79 -13.30
C VAL A 456 7.78 -20.78 -12.24
N ILE A 457 8.81 -19.97 -12.47
CA ILE A 457 9.91 -19.77 -11.51
C ILE A 457 9.79 -18.33 -11.01
N PRO A 458 9.16 -18.08 -9.84
CA PRO A 458 9.10 -16.73 -9.29
C PRO A 458 10.49 -16.27 -8.81
N ASP A 459 10.71 -14.95 -8.84
CA ASP A 459 11.78 -14.36 -8.04
C ASP A 459 11.36 -14.29 -6.57
N TYR A 460 12.30 -13.99 -5.68
CA TYR A 460 12.05 -13.92 -4.24
C TYR A 460 10.91 -12.95 -3.89
N GLU A 461 10.84 -11.79 -4.53
CA GLU A 461 9.82 -10.78 -4.24
C GLU A 461 8.42 -11.27 -4.61
N SER A 462 8.29 -11.89 -5.78
CA SER A 462 7.05 -12.52 -6.25
C SER A 462 6.66 -13.70 -5.37
N ALA A 463 7.62 -14.54 -4.97
CA ALA A 463 7.38 -15.65 -4.04
C ALA A 463 6.89 -15.14 -2.69
N ARG A 464 7.46 -14.03 -2.20
CA ARG A 464 7.02 -13.36 -0.96
C ARG A 464 5.59 -12.85 -1.06
N GLN A 465 5.15 -12.33 -2.20
CA GLN A 465 3.73 -11.98 -2.42
C GLN A 465 2.82 -13.20 -2.29
N VAL A 466 3.20 -14.33 -2.90
CA VAL A 466 2.44 -15.59 -2.82
C VAL A 466 2.38 -16.10 -1.38
N GLY A 467 3.50 -16.15 -0.68
CA GLY A 467 3.55 -16.60 0.71
C GLY A 467 2.73 -15.71 1.66
N ALA A 468 2.83 -14.39 1.51
CA ALA A 468 2.04 -13.45 2.29
C ALA A 468 0.53 -13.61 2.04
N PHE A 469 0.11 -13.79 0.78
CA PHE A 469 -1.28 -14.07 0.45
C PHE A 469 -1.76 -15.38 1.05
N LEU A 470 -0.98 -16.46 0.97
CA LEU A 470 -1.36 -17.77 1.52
C LEU A 470 -1.58 -17.69 3.03
N GLU A 471 -0.71 -16.99 3.76
CA GLU A 471 -0.91 -16.77 5.20
C GLU A 471 -2.22 -16.03 5.48
N VAL A 472 -2.50 -14.96 4.73
CA VAL A 472 -3.73 -14.18 4.88
C VAL A 472 -4.98 -15.00 4.54
N ALA A 473 -4.96 -15.73 3.44
CA ALA A 473 -6.10 -16.52 2.98
C ALA A 473 -6.42 -17.67 3.93
N LEU A 474 -5.40 -18.35 4.47
CA LEU A 474 -5.59 -19.44 5.43
C LEU A 474 -6.10 -18.92 6.78
N ASP A 475 -5.60 -17.78 7.25
CA ASP A 475 -6.10 -17.11 8.47
C ASP A 475 -7.59 -16.75 8.35
N ASP A 476 -7.99 -16.14 7.23
CA ASP A 476 -9.40 -15.80 6.94
C ASP A 476 -10.29 -17.06 6.83
N LEU A 477 -9.75 -18.19 6.35
CA LEU A 477 -10.44 -19.49 6.30
C LEU A 477 -10.51 -20.21 7.66
N GLY A 478 -10.02 -19.58 8.73
CA GLY A 478 -10.11 -20.10 10.10
C GLY A 478 -8.97 -21.04 10.50
N HIS A 479 -7.90 -21.13 9.70
CA HIS A 479 -6.68 -21.79 10.13
C HIS A 479 -5.90 -20.86 11.06
N SER A 480 -6.05 -21.06 12.38
CA SER A 480 -5.19 -20.39 13.35
C SER A 480 -3.72 -20.82 13.17
N LYS A 481 -2.75 -20.05 13.70
CA LYS A 481 -1.32 -20.43 13.65
C LYS A 481 -1.04 -21.87 14.11
N ALA A 482 -1.81 -22.40 15.06
CA ALA A 482 -1.68 -23.78 15.53
C ALA A 482 -2.27 -24.85 14.58
N LYS A 483 -3.04 -24.43 13.57
CA LYS A 483 -3.75 -25.26 12.59
C LYS A 483 -3.30 -24.96 11.15
N LEU A 484 -2.26 -24.17 10.97
CA LEU A 484 -1.70 -23.91 9.65
C LEU A 484 -1.04 -25.17 9.10
N PRO A 485 -1.07 -25.38 7.77
CA PRO A 485 -0.24 -26.38 7.11
C PRO A 485 1.22 -26.25 7.56
N LYS A 486 1.92 -27.37 7.84
CA LYS A 486 3.34 -27.37 8.22
C LYS A 486 4.21 -26.72 7.15
N GLY A 487 3.81 -26.86 5.88
CA GLY A 487 4.50 -26.16 4.79
C GLY A 487 4.47 -24.63 4.95
N MET A 488 3.48 -24.05 5.63
CA MET A 488 3.46 -22.61 5.91
C MET A 488 4.57 -22.18 6.89
N ASP A 489 4.89 -22.99 7.90
CA ASP A 489 5.99 -22.68 8.83
C ASP A 489 7.33 -22.60 8.10
N GLU A 490 7.53 -23.48 7.12
CA GLU A 490 8.72 -23.45 6.27
C GLU A 490 8.69 -22.24 5.32
N LEU A 491 7.52 -21.95 4.72
CA LEU A 491 7.34 -20.82 3.83
C LEU A 491 7.63 -19.48 4.51
N VAL A 492 7.15 -19.31 5.75
CA VAL A 492 7.43 -18.13 6.60
C VAL A 492 8.93 -17.93 6.80
N LYS A 493 9.69 -19.01 7.03
CA LYS A 493 11.14 -18.97 7.25
C LYS A 493 11.90 -18.63 5.97
N ILE A 494 11.68 -19.38 4.89
CA ILE A 494 12.47 -19.22 3.65
C ILE A 494 12.20 -17.86 2.98
N LEU A 495 10.98 -17.31 3.14
CA LEU A 495 10.59 -16.02 2.55
C LEU A 495 10.67 -14.83 3.51
N ASN A 496 11.09 -15.03 4.77
CA ASN A 496 11.06 -14.01 5.81
C ASN A 496 9.74 -13.20 5.79
N LEU A 497 8.59 -13.89 5.89
CA LEU A 497 7.28 -13.24 5.81
C LEU A 497 7.03 -12.25 6.96
N HIS A 498 7.77 -12.39 8.06
CA HIS A 498 7.73 -11.50 9.22
C HIS A 498 9.08 -10.81 9.46
N PRO A 499 9.45 -9.81 8.63
CA PRO A 499 10.77 -9.20 8.70
C PRO A 499 10.98 -8.31 9.94
N TYR A 500 9.91 -7.83 10.58
CA TYR A 500 9.96 -6.87 11.68
C TYR A 500 10.05 -7.53 13.07
N GLN A 501 11.08 -8.36 13.29
CA GLN A 501 11.26 -9.16 14.49
C GLN A 501 11.67 -8.34 15.73
N ASN A 502 12.36 -7.21 15.53
CA ASN A 502 12.81 -6.28 16.57
C ASN A 502 11.78 -5.21 16.91
N ARG A 503 10.53 -5.34 16.45
CA ARG A 503 9.44 -4.37 16.66
C ARG A 503 9.30 -3.94 18.12
N MET A 504 9.18 -4.88 19.06
CA MET A 504 8.98 -4.53 20.47
C MET A 504 10.22 -3.91 21.12
N ALA A 505 11.42 -4.33 20.69
CA ALA A 505 12.67 -3.68 21.10
C ALA A 505 12.71 -2.23 20.61
N ARG A 506 12.34 -1.99 19.35
CA ARG A 506 12.22 -0.63 18.80
C ARG A 506 11.20 0.21 19.56
N VAL A 507 10.00 -0.30 19.81
CA VAL A 507 8.94 0.44 20.52
C VAL A 507 9.41 0.82 21.93
N LYS A 508 10.16 -0.05 22.62
CA LYS A 508 10.78 0.27 23.92
C LYS A 508 11.69 1.49 23.83
N GLU A 509 12.54 1.56 22.81
CA GLU A 509 13.45 2.69 22.63
C GLU A 509 12.72 3.98 22.23
N VAL A 510 11.70 3.89 21.37
CA VAL A 510 10.86 5.04 20.97
C VAL A 510 10.06 5.57 22.16
N LEU A 511 9.50 4.70 23.00
CA LEU A 511 8.80 5.12 24.21
C LEU A 511 9.74 5.80 25.22
N ALA A 512 10.99 5.34 25.33
CA ALA A 512 11.98 6.01 26.18
C ALA A 512 12.31 7.42 25.67
N ALA A 513 12.41 7.59 24.35
CA ALA A 513 12.56 8.89 23.70
C ALA A 513 11.36 9.81 23.98
N LEU A 514 10.15 9.25 23.91
CA LEU A 514 8.92 9.96 24.17
C LEU A 514 8.82 10.43 25.63
N GLY A 515 9.17 9.58 26.60
CA GLY A 515 9.22 9.95 28.01
C GLY A 515 10.18 11.12 28.29
N ARG A 516 11.36 11.13 27.64
CA ARG A 516 12.29 12.27 27.69
C ARG A 516 11.69 13.53 27.06
N ALA A 517 11.07 13.40 25.88
CA ALA A 517 10.46 14.53 25.19
C ALA A 517 9.31 15.18 25.99
N ALA A 518 8.58 14.37 26.78
CA ALA A 518 7.46 14.79 27.61
C ALA A 518 7.85 15.21 29.04
N ASP A 519 9.15 15.19 29.38
CA ASP A 519 9.65 15.38 30.75
C ASP A 519 8.91 14.49 31.78
N ASN A 520 8.64 13.23 31.40
CA ASN A 520 7.91 12.26 32.22
C ASN A 520 8.53 10.86 32.12
N PRO A 521 9.06 10.28 33.21
CA PRO A 521 9.70 8.96 33.18
C PRO A 521 8.74 7.85 32.70
N MET A 522 9.21 7.08 31.72
CA MET A 522 8.46 5.97 31.11
C MET A 522 8.19 4.79 32.07
N ALA A 523 8.99 4.66 33.14
CA ALA A 523 8.99 3.51 34.04
C ALA A 523 7.60 3.17 34.61
N ASP A 524 6.71 4.16 34.68
CA ASP A 524 5.45 4.03 35.39
C ASP A 524 4.28 3.49 34.54
N PHE A 525 4.38 3.42 33.21
CA PHE A 525 3.27 2.99 32.36
C PHE A 525 3.63 2.04 31.21
N LYS A 526 4.93 1.80 30.99
CA LYS A 526 5.45 1.02 29.86
C LYS A 526 4.79 -0.36 29.73
N ASP A 527 4.72 -1.09 30.83
CA ASP A 527 4.25 -2.48 30.83
C ASP A 527 2.73 -2.55 30.60
N ASP A 528 1.98 -1.59 31.15
CA ASP A 528 0.54 -1.45 30.89
C ASP A 528 0.25 -1.16 29.42
N PHE A 529 1.03 -0.26 28.82
CA PHE A 529 0.90 0.08 27.42
C PHE A 529 1.31 -1.09 26.51
N PHE A 530 2.37 -1.83 26.84
CA PHE A 530 2.77 -3.03 26.11
C PHE A 530 1.75 -4.14 26.20
N ALA A 531 1.17 -4.37 27.38
CA ALA A 531 0.08 -5.31 27.52
C ALA A 531 -1.09 -4.90 26.63
N TYR A 532 -1.50 -3.62 26.65
CA TYR A 532 -2.56 -3.10 25.79
C TYR A 532 -2.26 -3.27 24.28
N LEU A 533 -1.03 -3.00 23.83
CA LEU A 533 -0.63 -3.23 22.44
C LEU A 533 -0.71 -4.70 22.02
N GLY A 534 -0.56 -5.63 22.97
CA GLY A 534 -0.71 -7.07 22.72
C GLY A 534 -2.17 -7.49 22.47
N ASP A 535 -3.13 -6.76 23.02
CA ASP A 535 -4.57 -6.95 22.77
C ASP A 535 -5.34 -5.64 22.93
N ILE A 536 -5.38 -4.84 21.85
CA ILE A 536 -6.06 -3.54 21.80
C ILE A 536 -7.59 -3.65 21.96
N SER A 537 -8.14 -4.87 21.87
CA SER A 537 -9.56 -5.17 22.07
C SER A 537 -9.89 -5.50 23.52
N SER A 538 -8.90 -5.62 24.40
CA SER A 538 -9.12 -5.91 25.82
C SER A 538 -9.59 -4.68 26.61
N VAL A 539 -10.83 -4.76 27.12
CA VAL A 539 -11.39 -3.73 28.02
C VAL A 539 -10.59 -3.64 29.32
N SER A 540 -10.12 -4.75 29.88
CA SER A 540 -9.38 -4.74 31.15
C SER A 540 -8.03 -4.06 31.01
N LEU A 541 -7.30 -4.32 29.92
CA LEU A 541 -6.01 -3.67 29.64
C LEU A 541 -6.20 -2.19 29.35
N LEU A 542 -7.24 -1.82 28.60
CA LEU A 542 -7.60 -0.42 28.39
C LEU A 542 -7.88 0.30 29.72
N ARG A 543 -8.68 -0.31 30.61
CA ARG A 543 -9.00 0.29 31.92
C ARG A 543 -7.78 0.45 32.81
N LYS A 544 -6.84 -0.49 32.74
CA LYS A 544 -5.57 -0.38 33.44
C LYS A 544 -4.75 0.81 32.92
N LEU A 545 -4.65 0.95 31.60
CA LEU A 545 -3.96 2.07 30.95
C LEU A 545 -4.64 3.42 31.22
N GLU A 546 -5.98 3.46 31.19
CA GLU A 546 -6.76 4.68 31.47
C GLU A 546 -6.57 5.20 32.89
N LYS A 547 -6.46 4.30 33.87
CA LYS A 547 -6.20 4.64 35.27
C LYS A 547 -4.74 5.02 35.54
N ASN A 548 -3.84 4.91 34.56
CA ASN A 548 -2.44 5.25 34.73
C ASN A 548 -2.21 6.76 34.46
N PRO A 549 -2.01 7.59 35.50
CA PRO A 549 -1.91 9.04 35.32
C PRO A 549 -0.67 9.45 34.51
N ASN A 550 0.41 8.66 34.58
CA ASN A 550 1.66 8.98 33.91
C ASN A 550 1.56 8.77 32.40
N PHE A 551 0.79 7.77 31.94
CA PHE A 551 0.51 7.64 30.51
C PHE A 551 -0.20 8.88 29.96
N LEU A 552 -1.28 9.31 30.63
CA LEU A 552 -2.07 10.45 30.19
C LEU A 552 -1.28 11.76 30.20
N ILE A 553 -0.50 12.01 31.26
CA ILE A 553 0.39 13.18 31.35
C ILE A 553 1.39 13.19 30.19
N THR A 554 1.97 12.03 29.89
CA THR A 554 2.93 11.88 28.79
C THR A 554 2.29 12.27 27.46
N MET A 555 1.09 11.76 27.15
CA MET A 555 0.41 12.07 25.89
C MET A 555 -0.02 13.55 25.79
N ILE A 556 -0.40 14.17 26.91
CA ILE A 556 -0.80 15.60 26.95
C ILE A 556 0.41 16.53 26.76
N ARG A 557 1.56 16.19 27.36
CA ARG A 557 2.77 17.03 27.31
C ARG A 557 3.60 16.84 26.06
N LEU A 558 3.22 15.92 25.19
CA LEU A 558 4.03 15.54 24.06
C LEU A 558 4.11 16.66 23.02
N ASP A 559 5.33 17.16 22.83
CA ASP A 559 5.66 18.13 21.78
C ASP A 559 6.40 17.44 20.62
N ASN A 560 5.95 17.70 19.40
CA ASN A 560 6.53 17.09 18.21
C ASN A 560 7.98 17.54 17.96
N SER A 561 8.32 18.80 18.26
CA SER A 561 9.69 19.29 18.06
C SER A 561 10.66 18.56 18.98
N ARG A 562 10.34 18.48 20.28
CA ARG A 562 11.11 17.72 21.26
C ARG A 562 11.20 16.24 20.91
N PHE A 563 10.08 15.63 20.49
CA PHE A 563 10.09 14.23 20.06
C PHE A 563 11.05 13.99 18.90
N ASN A 564 10.94 14.78 17.82
CA ASN A 564 11.84 14.64 16.66
C ASN A 564 13.31 14.88 17.05
N GLN A 565 13.59 15.82 17.96
CA GLN A 565 14.94 16.05 18.49
C GLN A 565 15.46 14.85 19.28
N GLU A 566 14.64 14.23 20.14
CA GLU A 566 15.03 13.03 20.87
C GLU A 566 15.32 11.86 19.92
N MET A 567 14.51 11.68 18.88
CA MET A 567 14.63 10.57 17.91
C MET A 567 15.96 10.55 17.14
N ILE A 568 16.61 11.71 16.96
CA ILE A 568 17.86 11.84 16.19
C ILE A 568 19.11 11.93 17.07
N LYS A 569 18.98 11.87 18.40
CA LYS A 569 20.12 11.92 19.32
C LYS A 569 20.81 10.56 19.41
N SER A 570 22.14 10.59 19.51
CA SER A 570 22.92 9.42 19.93
C SER A 570 22.76 9.21 21.45
N PRO A 571 22.69 7.96 21.96
CA PRO A 571 22.85 6.69 21.24
C PRO A 571 21.55 6.12 20.66
N LEU A 572 20.40 6.81 20.80
CA LEU A 572 19.11 6.28 20.35
C LEU A 572 19.09 6.00 18.85
N VAL A 573 19.48 6.97 18.01
CA VAL A 573 19.47 6.80 16.55
C VAL A 573 20.36 5.62 16.11
N ASP A 574 21.50 5.44 16.76
CA ASP A 574 22.44 4.33 16.49
C ASP A 574 21.83 2.99 16.91
N THR A 575 21.12 2.96 18.04
CA THR A 575 20.40 1.78 18.53
C THR A 575 19.26 1.39 17.59
N LEU A 576 18.45 2.35 17.17
CA LEU A 576 17.36 2.14 16.22
C LEU A 576 17.90 1.66 14.86
N GLN A 577 18.99 2.25 14.39
CA GLN A 577 19.64 1.83 13.15
C GLN A 577 20.15 0.40 13.24
N LYS A 578 20.80 0.03 14.36
CA LYS A 578 21.25 -1.36 14.59
C LYS A 578 20.09 -2.36 14.56
N LEU A 579 18.96 -2.05 15.19
CA LEU A 579 17.78 -2.93 15.17
C LEU A 579 17.23 -3.11 13.75
N ASP A 580 17.20 -2.04 12.95
CA ASP A 580 16.78 -2.11 11.54
C ASP A 580 17.83 -2.86 10.68
N ASP A 581 19.14 -2.72 10.97
CA ASP A 581 20.22 -3.43 10.28
C ASP A 581 20.19 -4.94 10.55
N ASP A 582 19.95 -5.35 11.81
CA ASP A 582 19.82 -6.76 12.20
C ASP A 582 18.66 -7.45 11.42
N GLU A 583 17.50 -6.78 11.29
CA GLU A 583 16.37 -7.26 10.47
C GLU A 583 16.69 -7.29 8.97
N ASN A 584 17.43 -6.29 8.49
CA ASN A 584 17.84 -6.20 7.09
C ASN A 584 18.81 -7.33 6.71
N VAL A 585 19.75 -7.70 7.59
CA VAL A 585 20.66 -8.83 7.37
C VAL A 585 19.87 -10.14 7.18
N ILE A 586 18.85 -10.39 7.99
CA ILE A 586 17.98 -11.57 7.84
C ILE A 586 17.27 -11.55 6.49
N SER A 587 16.70 -10.40 6.11
CA SER A 587 15.98 -10.23 4.85
C SER A 587 16.90 -10.44 3.63
N LEU A 588 18.09 -9.84 3.64
CA LEU A 588 19.09 -10.00 2.58
C LEU A 588 19.58 -11.45 2.50
N LYS A 589 19.74 -12.13 3.64
CA LYS A 589 20.08 -13.55 3.66
C LYS A 589 18.98 -14.41 3.03
N SER A 590 17.72 -14.19 3.37
CA SER A 590 16.60 -14.90 2.72
C SER A 590 16.52 -14.64 1.22
N ILE A 591 16.79 -13.40 0.77
CA ILE A 591 16.89 -13.08 -0.66
C ILE A 591 18.03 -13.86 -1.33
N ALA A 592 19.20 -13.89 -0.68
CA ALA A 592 20.39 -14.55 -1.20
C ALA A 592 20.23 -16.08 -1.23
N ASP A 593 19.64 -16.67 -0.20
CA ASP A 593 19.48 -18.12 -0.03
C ASP A 593 18.22 -18.67 -0.72
N TYR A 594 17.42 -17.80 -1.35
CA TYR A 594 16.19 -18.20 -2.02
C TYR A 594 16.43 -19.24 -3.12
N ASP A 595 15.73 -20.37 -3.00
CA ASP A 595 15.67 -21.42 -3.99
C ASP A 595 14.20 -21.62 -4.46
N PRO A 596 13.89 -21.35 -5.74
CA PRO A 596 12.53 -21.51 -6.26
C PRO A 596 12.05 -22.98 -6.24
N GLU A 597 12.95 -23.96 -6.25
CA GLU A 597 12.58 -25.38 -6.18
C GLU A 597 12.16 -25.78 -4.76
N VAL A 598 12.86 -25.27 -3.74
CA VAL A 598 12.44 -25.43 -2.34
C VAL A 598 11.07 -24.78 -2.15
N PHE A 599 10.90 -23.54 -2.61
CA PHE A 599 9.62 -22.84 -2.58
C PHE A 599 8.50 -23.66 -3.24
N ARG A 600 8.74 -24.20 -4.44
CA ARG A 600 7.75 -25.03 -5.17
C ARG A 600 7.35 -26.27 -4.37
N LYS A 601 8.31 -27.02 -3.83
CA LYS A 601 8.04 -28.20 -3.01
C LYS A 601 7.25 -27.86 -1.74
N THR A 602 7.56 -26.72 -1.12
CA THR A 602 6.80 -26.22 0.03
C THR A 602 5.34 -25.93 -0.36
N LEU A 603 5.09 -25.33 -1.53
CA LEU A 603 3.73 -25.12 -2.04
C LEU A 603 2.99 -26.44 -2.33
N GLU A 604 3.68 -27.45 -2.89
CA GLU A 604 3.12 -28.79 -3.11
C GLU A 604 2.68 -29.43 -1.81
N GLN A 605 3.54 -29.35 -0.77
CA GLN A 605 3.22 -29.83 0.56
C GLN A 605 1.97 -29.14 1.14
N ILE A 606 1.89 -27.80 1.03
CA ILE A 606 0.71 -27.05 1.49
C ILE A 606 -0.54 -27.52 0.74
N ALA A 607 -0.45 -27.70 -0.59
CA ALA A 607 -1.57 -28.14 -1.40
C ALA A 607 -2.08 -29.54 -0.99
N ASP A 608 -1.19 -30.45 -0.63
CA ASP A 608 -1.57 -31.79 -0.19
C ASP A 608 -2.15 -31.80 1.23
N GLU A 609 -1.60 -31.01 2.14
CA GLU A 609 -2.15 -30.82 3.50
C GLU A 609 -3.54 -30.19 3.48
N LEU A 610 -3.84 -29.30 2.51
CA LEU A 610 -5.18 -28.73 2.33
C LEU A 610 -6.20 -29.68 1.70
N LYS A 611 -5.75 -30.75 1.03
CA LYS A 611 -6.63 -31.81 0.50
C LYS A 611 -6.97 -32.87 1.55
N ALA A 612 -6.14 -33.01 2.58
CA ALA A 612 -6.38 -33.94 3.67
C ALA A 612 -7.71 -33.59 4.39
N PRO A 613 -8.51 -34.61 4.77
CA PRO A 613 -9.87 -34.43 5.31
C PRO A 613 -9.92 -33.70 6.65
#